data_AF-A0A544QQX4-F1
#
_entry.id   AF-A0A544QQX4-F1
#
_cell.length_a   1.000
_cell.length_b   1.000
_cell.length_c   1.000
_cell.angle_alpha   90.00
_cell.angle_beta   90.00
_cell.angle_gamma   90.00
#
_symmetry.space_group_name_H-M   'P 1'
#
loop_
_entity.id
_entity.type
_entity.pdbx_description
1 polymer ?
#
loop_
_entity_poly.entity_id
_entity_poly.type
_entity_poly.pdbx_seq_one_letter_code
_entity_poly.pdbx_strand_id
1 'polypeptide(L)'
;MFAEPAERHVYVSVKVTPEEYYEKIAFATTKSGLWVVPEVGDMVEIYEIGRESYVARTPHNPPQEFDMPPLSEGDFCLKFNAETELMFSEQSDGSINLDVRADGNITLSATGETLDVVSAGDVNLTAASDSRVHVDGGDVVIGDEANAVGVAKADHTHPYVGGGDNSGSRTSGPPNEAGTTTLVE
;
A
#
# COMPACT_ATOMS: atom_id res chain seq x y z
N MET A 1 33.96 21.74 -6.64
CA MET A 1 33.70 21.32 -5.25
C MET A 1 32.48 20.43 -5.31
N PHE A 2 32.68 19.12 -5.30
CA PHE A 2 31.56 18.19 -5.21
C PHE A 2 31.18 18.13 -3.74
N ALA A 3 29.96 18.52 -3.41
CA ALA A 3 29.43 18.23 -2.09
C ALA A 3 29.29 16.70 -2.03
N GLU A 4 30.02 16.06 -1.14
CA GLU A 4 29.73 14.67 -0.81
C GLU A 4 28.26 14.61 -0.38
N PRO A 5 27.47 13.67 -0.92
CA PRO A 5 26.10 13.50 -0.48
C PRO A 5 26.12 13.30 1.04
N ALA A 6 25.21 13.97 1.76
CA ALA A 6 25.12 13.82 3.20
C ALA A 6 24.88 12.34 3.54
N GLU A 7 25.94 11.62 3.90
CA GLU A 7 25.86 10.21 4.22
C GLU A 7 25.01 10.04 5.49
N ARG A 8 23.87 9.36 5.34
CA ARG A 8 23.03 8.98 6.47
C ARG A 8 23.65 7.75 7.12
N HIS A 9 24.45 7.97 8.16
CA HIS A 9 24.99 6.89 8.97
C HIS A 9 23.98 6.48 10.05
N VAL A 10 23.68 5.19 10.12
CA VAL A 10 23.02 4.59 11.28
C VAL A 10 24.10 4.09 12.22
N TYR A 11 24.02 4.49 13.49
CA TYR A 11 24.91 4.03 14.55
C TYR A 11 24.13 3.16 15.52
N VAL A 12 24.70 2.01 15.90
CA VAL A 12 24.16 1.18 16.96
C VAL A 12 25.06 1.26 18.19
N SER A 13 24.45 1.27 19.38
CA SER A 13 25.16 1.26 20.65
C SER A 13 25.29 -0.19 21.13
N VAL A 14 26.48 -0.76 21.04
CA VAL A 14 26.71 -2.16 21.40
C VAL A 14 27.34 -2.25 22.78
N LYS A 15 26.75 -3.06 23.67
CA LYS A 15 27.36 -3.40 24.96
C LYS A 15 28.46 -4.44 24.72
N VAL A 16 29.71 -4.05 24.89
CA VAL A 16 30.86 -4.95 24.77
C VAL A 16 31.15 -5.56 26.15
N THR A 17 31.04 -6.88 26.26
CA THR A 17 31.43 -7.63 27.47
C THR A 17 32.89 -8.07 27.37
N PRO A 18 33.68 -8.05 28.46
CA PRO A 18 33.25 -7.94 29.86
C PRO A 18 33.21 -6.51 30.44
N GLU A 19 33.64 -5.48 29.71
CA GLU A 19 33.91 -4.14 30.26
C GLU A 19 32.68 -3.20 30.33
N GLU A 20 31.50 -3.64 29.89
CA GLU A 20 30.20 -2.95 29.98
C GLU A 20 30.22 -1.47 29.52
N TYR A 21 30.92 -1.15 28.42
CA TYR A 21 30.80 0.15 27.76
C TYR A 21 30.01 0.04 26.46
N TYR A 22 29.46 1.19 26.03
CA TYR A 22 28.69 1.31 24.79
C TYR A 22 29.56 1.95 23.71
N GLU A 23 29.72 1.26 22.58
CA GLU A 23 30.40 1.79 21.41
C GLU A 23 29.40 2.16 20.32
N LYS A 24 29.57 3.31 19.68
CA LYS A 24 28.81 3.70 18.48
C LYS A 24 29.49 3.13 17.25
N ILE A 25 28.92 2.07 16.71
CA ILE A 25 29.47 1.38 15.54
C ILE A 25 28.61 1.70 14.32
N ALA A 26 29.26 1.99 13.18
CA ALA A 26 28.56 2.26 11.93
C ALA A 26 27.91 0.98 11.40
N PHE A 27 26.65 1.09 10.98
CA PHE A 27 25.93 0.00 10.33
C PHE A 27 26.30 -0.05 8.84
N ALA A 28 27.00 -1.09 8.41
CA ALA A 28 27.40 -1.27 7.03
C ALA A 28 26.32 -2.01 6.25
N THR A 29 25.57 -1.30 5.41
CA THR A 29 24.54 -1.92 4.56
C THR A 29 25.16 -2.47 3.29
N THR A 30 24.58 -3.53 2.72
CA THR A 30 24.98 -4.00 1.39
C THR A 30 24.74 -2.92 0.33
N LYS A 31 25.43 -3.02 -0.81
CA LYS A 31 25.40 -2.02 -1.90
C LYS A 31 24.01 -1.84 -2.53
N SER A 32 23.04 -2.72 -2.26
CA SER A 32 21.64 -2.57 -2.69
C SER A 32 20.70 -3.60 -2.04
N GLY A 33 19.47 -3.16 -1.72
CA GLY A 33 18.26 -3.95 -1.89
C GLY A 33 17.36 -4.13 -0.67
N LEU A 34 17.94 -4.28 0.53
CA LEU A 34 17.17 -4.50 1.76
C LEU A 34 17.89 -3.82 2.92
N TRP A 35 17.16 -2.92 3.62
CA TRP A 35 17.65 -2.22 4.79
C TRP A 35 16.83 -2.64 6.00
N VAL A 36 17.48 -3.27 6.97
CA VAL A 36 16.88 -3.63 8.26
C VAL A 36 17.67 -2.91 9.33
N VAL A 37 17.00 -2.14 10.17
CA VAL A 37 17.61 -1.44 11.31
C VAL A 37 17.27 -2.25 12.57
N PRO A 38 18.26 -2.69 13.35
CA PRO A 38 17.99 -3.44 14.58
C PRO A 38 17.33 -2.57 15.65
N GLU A 39 16.56 -3.20 16.51
CA GLU A 39 15.92 -2.58 17.66
C GLU A 39 16.81 -2.66 18.92
N VAL A 40 16.41 -1.94 19.98
CA VAL A 40 17.10 -2.01 21.26
C VAL A 40 16.92 -3.40 21.87
N GLY A 41 18.03 -4.11 22.09
CA GLY A 41 18.03 -5.47 22.65
C GLY A 41 18.35 -6.55 21.63
N ASP A 42 18.37 -6.21 20.33
CA ASP A 42 18.78 -7.13 19.28
C ASP A 42 20.27 -7.49 19.39
N MET A 43 20.57 -8.76 19.12
CA MET A 43 21.95 -9.21 18.95
C MET A 43 22.42 -8.90 17.54
N VAL A 44 23.60 -8.28 17.42
CA VAL A 44 24.21 -7.90 16.14
C VAL A 44 25.58 -8.54 15.97
N GLU A 45 25.97 -8.84 14.72
CA GLU A 45 27.31 -9.34 14.39
C GLU A 45 28.21 -8.16 14.02
N ILE A 46 29.33 -8.00 14.74
CA ILE A 46 30.33 -6.94 14.50
C ILE A 46 31.54 -7.55 13.81
N TYR A 47 31.96 -6.96 12.70
CA TYR A 47 33.21 -7.28 12.02
C TYR A 47 34.23 -6.19 12.32
N GLU A 48 35.42 -6.62 12.73
CA GLU A 48 36.58 -5.74 12.88
C GLU A 48 37.48 -5.91 11.66
N ILE A 49 37.66 -4.83 10.89
CA ILE A 49 38.55 -4.80 9.72
C ILE A 49 39.63 -3.76 9.99
N GLY A 50 40.80 -4.23 10.41
CA GLY A 50 41.93 -3.36 10.74
C GLY A 50 41.71 -2.59 12.04
N ARG A 51 41.37 -1.29 11.95
CA ARG A 51 41.09 -0.40 13.10
C ARG A 51 39.63 0.06 13.16
N GLU A 52 38.79 -0.46 12.28
CA GLU A 52 37.41 -0.04 12.13
C GLU A 52 36.48 -1.22 12.42
N SER A 53 35.40 -0.93 13.14
CA SER A 53 34.35 -1.87 13.47
C SER A 53 33.10 -1.53 12.68
N TYR A 54 32.43 -2.54 12.14
CA TYR A 54 31.19 -2.40 11.39
C TYR A 54 30.21 -3.47 11.79
N VAL A 55 28.93 -3.10 11.93
CA VAL A 55 27.87 -4.09 12.11
C VAL A 55 27.49 -4.64 10.76
N ALA A 56 27.59 -5.96 10.59
CA ALA A 56 27.40 -6.62 9.30
C ALA A 56 26.12 -7.48 9.21
N ARG A 57 25.47 -7.84 10.34
CA ARG A 57 24.21 -8.60 10.34
C ARG A 57 23.23 -8.17 11.43
N THR A 58 21.95 -8.18 11.08
CA THR A 58 20.74 -7.98 11.91
C THR A 58 20.07 -9.33 12.26
N PRO A 59 19.20 -9.39 13.28
CA PRO A 59 19.38 -10.27 14.44
C PRO A 59 19.38 -11.78 14.16
N HIS A 60 20.25 -12.49 14.89
CA HIS A 60 20.41 -13.95 14.83
C HIS A 60 19.24 -14.74 15.40
N ASN A 61 18.37 -14.11 16.20
CA ASN A 61 17.22 -14.75 16.79
C ASN A 61 15.95 -14.10 16.24
N PRO A 62 15.07 -14.85 15.55
CA PRO A 62 13.73 -14.36 15.32
C PRO A 62 13.09 -14.09 16.69
N PRO A 63 12.36 -12.99 16.87
CA PRO A 63 11.63 -12.78 18.12
C PRO A 63 10.68 -13.96 18.35
N GLN A 64 10.46 -14.35 19.60
CA GLN A 64 9.69 -15.56 19.95
C GLN A 64 8.24 -15.56 19.43
N GLU A 65 7.76 -14.42 18.95
CA GLU A 65 6.38 -14.19 18.47
C GLU A 65 6.22 -14.34 16.95
N PHE A 66 7.30 -14.67 16.21
CA PHE A 66 7.25 -14.79 14.75
C PHE A 66 6.97 -16.24 14.35
N ASP A 67 5.72 -16.55 14.05
CA ASP A 67 5.40 -17.76 13.30
C ASP A 67 5.76 -17.55 11.82
N MET A 68 6.52 -18.50 11.28
CA MET A 68 6.81 -18.52 9.85
C MET A 68 5.52 -18.85 9.08
N PRO A 69 5.11 -18.03 8.09
CA PRO A 69 3.94 -18.36 7.29
C PRO A 69 4.17 -19.65 6.49
N PRO A 70 3.10 -20.33 6.04
CA PRO A 70 3.24 -21.50 5.18
C PRO A 70 3.80 -21.08 3.81
N LEU A 71 5.10 -21.28 3.60
CA LEU A 71 5.80 -20.96 2.36
C LEU A 71 6.04 -22.21 1.52
N SER A 72 5.86 -22.07 0.20
CA SER A 72 6.24 -23.06 -0.81
C SER A 72 7.59 -22.71 -1.45
N GLU A 73 8.15 -23.62 -2.26
CA GLU A 73 9.35 -23.32 -3.04
C GLU A 73 9.09 -22.14 -3.99
N GLY A 74 9.96 -21.14 -3.98
CA GLY A 74 9.81 -19.92 -4.77
C GLY A 74 9.15 -18.76 -4.03
N ASP A 75 8.44 -19.04 -2.92
CA ASP A 75 7.82 -17.99 -2.13
C ASP A 75 8.86 -17.14 -1.38
N PHE A 76 8.57 -15.85 -1.25
CA PHE A 76 9.39 -14.90 -0.53
C PHE A 76 8.51 -14.05 0.41
N CYS A 77 8.86 -14.00 1.69
CA CYS A 77 8.11 -13.23 2.68
C CYS A 77 9.03 -12.31 3.50
N LEU A 78 8.63 -11.05 3.62
CA LEU A 78 9.17 -10.07 4.56
C LEU A 78 8.19 -9.92 5.71
N LYS A 79 8.51 -10.50 6.87
CA LYS A 79 7.72 -10.36 8.09
C LYS A 79 8.32 -9.28 8.99
N PHE A 80 7.54 -8.26 9.29
CA PHE A 80 7.97 -7.13 10.13
C PHE A 80 7.55 -7.34 11.58
N ASN A 81 6.35 -7.88 11.82
CA ASN A 81 5.85 -8.28 13.13
C ASN A 81 4.79 -9.40 12.97
N ALA A 82 4.12 -9.77 14.07
CA ALA A 82 3.10 -10.82 14.06
C ALA A 82 1.95 -10.53 13.06
N GLU A 83 1.57 -9.26 12.91
CA GLU A 83 0.41 -8.80 12.15
C GLU A 83 0.75 -8.08 10.83
N THR A 84 2.03 -7.82 10.57
CA THR A 84 2.50 -7.05 9.41
C THR A 84 3.53 -7.83 8.60
N GLU A 85 3.20 -8.11 7.33
CA GLU A 85 4.03 -8.87 6.39
C GLU A 85 3.74 -8.52 4.93
N LEU A 86 4.74 -8.78 4.09
CA LEU A 86 4.68 -8.70 2.63
C LEU A 86 5.12 -10.04 2.06
N MET A 87 4.22 -10.72 1.34
CA MET A 87 4.48 -12.04 0.78
C MET A 87 4.34 -12.02 -0.75
N PHE A 88 5.27 -12.70 -1.40
CA PHE A 88 5.29 -12.97 -2.83
C PHE A 88 5.18 -14.47 -3.02
N SER A 89 4.22 -14.92 -3.82
CA SER A 89 4.03 -16.34 -4.09
C SER A 89 3.87 -16.61 -5.58
N GLU A 90 4.76 -17.43 -6.14
CA GLU A 90 4.68 -17.85 -7.54
C GLU A 90 3.59 -18.91 -7.73
N GLN A 91 2.69 -18.67 -8.66
CA GLN A 91 1.60 -19.56 -8.98
C GLN A 91 2.00 -20.54 -10.09
N SER A 92 1.27 -21.64 -10.23
CA SER A 92 1.58 -22.66 -11.25
C SER A 92 1.49 -22.18 -12.70
N ASP A 93 0.82 -21.06 -12.95
CA ASP A 93 0.72 -20.41 -14.27
C ASP A 93 1.81 -19.35 -14.51
N GLY A 94 2.75 -19.17 -13.58
CA GLY A 94 3.82 -18.18 -13.63
C GLY A 94 3.40 -16.77 -13.19
N SER A 95 2.16 -16.57 -12.74
CA SER A 95 1.75 -15.33 -12.09
C SER A 95 2.35 -15.22 -10.68
N ILE A 96 2.45 -14.00 -10.15
CA ILE A 96 2.93 -13.73 -8.79
C ILE A 96 1.80 -13.11 -7.99
N ASN A 97 1.44 -13.73 -6.87
CA ASN A 97 0.60 -13.10 -5.86
C ASN A 97 1.45 -12.19 -5.00
N LEU A 98 0.94 -10.98 -4.74
CA LEU A 98 1.48 -10.05 -3.76
C LEU A 98 0.46 -9.88 -2.64
N ASP A 99 0.75 -10.46 -1.49
CA ASP A 99 -0.10 -10.36 -0.31
C ASP A 99 0.52 -9.38 0.69
N VAL A 100 -0.26 -8.38 1.10
CA VAL A 100 0.13 -7.38 2.11
C VAL A 100 -0.81 -7.51 3.29
N ARG A 101 -0.26 -7.83 4.46
CA ARG A 101 -0.99 -7.76 5.73
C ARG A 101 -0.37 -6.65 6.57
N ALA A 102 -1.20 -5.83 7.21
CA ALA A 102 -0.75 -4.78 8.10
C ALA A 102 -1.71 -4.64 9.29
N ASP A 103 -1.16 -4.30 10.45
CA ASP A 103 -1.91 -3.89 11.66
C ASP A 103 -2.46 -2.45 11.57
N GLY A 104 -2.08 -1.72 10.52
CA GLY A 104 -2.50 -0.34 10.25
C GLY A 104 -2.95 -0.12 8.81
N ASN A 105 -2.89 1.15 8.38
CA ASN A 105 -3.30 1.53 7.02
C ASN A 105 -2.23 1.13 6.00
N ILE A 106 -2.67 0.51 4.90
CA ILE A 106 -1.83 0.29 3.72
C ILE A 106 -2.03 1.49 2.77
N THR A 107 -0.95 2.20 2.45
CA THR A 107 -0.97 3.31 1.48
C THR A 107 -0.12 2.93 0.27
N LEU A 108 -0.73 2.87 -0.91
CA LEU A 108 -0.04 2.70 -2.19
C LEU A 108 -0.02 4.05 -2.91
N SER A 109 1.17 4.54 -3.22
CA SER A 109 1.37 5.78 -3.99
C SER A 109 2.28 5.50 -5.17
N ALA A 110 1.83 5.80 -6.39
CA ALA A 110 2.71 5.86 -7.55
C ALA A 110 3.38 7.25 -7.59
N THR A 111 4.70 7.29 -7.71
CA THR A 111 5.45 8.53 -7.95
C THR A 111 5.46 8.94 -9.42
N GLY A 112 4.98 8.06 -10.31
CA GLY A 112 4.68 8.36 -11.71
C GLY A 112 3.25 8.87 -11.92
N GLU A 113 2.82 8.99 -13.18
CA GLU A 113 1.52 9.58 -13.54
C GLU A 113 0.32 8.67 -13.26
N THR A 114 0.51 7.35 -13.29
CA THR A 114 -0.59 6.38 -13.18
C THR A 114 -0.24 5.19 -12.29
N LEU A 115 -1.20 4.78 -11.46
CA LEU A 115 -1.28 3.43 -10.93
C LEU A 115 -2.28 2.69 -11.83
N ASP A 116 -1.75 1.91 -12.76
CA ASP A 116 -2.57 1.21 -13.74
C ASP A 116 -2.79 -0.25 -13.33
N VAL A 117 -4.05 -0.67 -13.25
CA VAL A 117 -4.41 -2.08 -13.04
C VAL A 117 -4.79 -2.66 -14.39
N VAL A 118 -3.77 -2.88 -15.24
CA VAL A 118 -3.96 -3.46 -16.58
C VAL A 118 -3.85 -4.98 -16.51
N SER A 119 -4.97 -5.65 -16.25
CA SER A 119 -5.13 -7.01 -16.75
C SER A 119 -6.61 -7.33 -16.89
N ALA A 120 -6.94 -8.43 -17.57
CA ALA A 120 -8.31 -8.94 -17.71
C ALA A 120 -8.98 -9.37 -16.38
N GLY A 121 -8.45 -8.94 -15.24
CA GLY A 121 -8.94 -9.25 -13.90
C GLY A 121 -9.76 -8.11 -13.29
N ASP A 122 -10.64 -8.48 -12.37
CA ASP A 122 -11.50 -7.54 -11.65
C ASP A 122 -10.74 -6.85 -10.50
N VAL A 123 -10.99 -5.55 -10.30
CA VAL A 123 -10.62 -4.86 -9.06
C VAL A 123 -11.77 -5.01 -8.07
N ASN A 124 -11.61 -5.90 -7.10
CA ASN A 124 -12.61 -6.13 -6.05
C ASN A 124 -12.22 -5.40 -4.75
N LEU A 125 -12.96 -4.35 -4.39
CA LEU A 125 -12.79 -3.63 -3.13
C LEU A 125 -13.80 -4.13 -2.08
N THR A 126 -13.33 -4.95 -1.14
CA THR A 126 -14.14 -5.44 -0.03
C THR A 126 -13.63 -4.84 1.28
N ALA A 127 -14.52 -4.30 2.11
CA ALA A 127 -14.18 -3.91 3.48
C ALA A 127 -15.14 -4.58 4.47
N ALA A 128 -14.64 -4.83 5.68
CA ALA A 128 -15.43 -5.38 6.78
C ALA A 128 -16.45 -4.37 7.36
N SER A 129 -16.39 -3.10 6.93
CA SER A 129 -17.26 -2.01 7.35
C SER A 129 -17.49 -1.06 6.17
N ASP A 130 -18.00 0.14 6.41
CA ASP A 130 -18.31 1.11 5.35
C ASP A 130 -17.07 1.42 4.49
N SER A 131 -17.20 1.16 3.18
CA SER A 131 -16.20 1.51 2.16
C SER A 131 -16.55 2.85 1.52
N ARG A 132 -15.53 3.68 1.26
CA ARG A 132 -15.67 4.88 0.45
C ARG A 132 -14.55 4.94 -0.58
N VAL A 133 -14.93 5.08 -1.85
CA VAL A 133 -14.01 5.52 -2.92
C VAL A 133 -14.13 7.04 -3.04
N HIS A 134 -13.02 7.74 -2.89
CA HIS A 134 -12.96 9.19 -3.06
C HIS A 134 -11.90 9.52 -4.12
N VAL A 135 -12.31 10.30 -5.11
CA VAL A 135 -11.44 10.82 -6.16
C VAL A 135 -11.37 12.33 -5.97
N ASP A 136 -10.18 12.82 -5.62
CA ASP A 136 -9.92 14.24 -5.39
C ASP A 136 -9.45 14.90 -6.70
N GLY A 137 -10.42 15.37 -7.49
CA GLY A 137 -10.18 15.92 -8.83
C GLY A 137 -10.10 14.86 -9.93
N GLY A 138 -10.45 15.27 -11.16
CA GLY A 138 -10.61 14.36 -12.30
C GLY A 138 -12.01 13.74 -12.41
N ASP A 139 -12.22 12.96 -13.45
CA ASP A 139 -13.50 12.28 -13.73
C ASP A 139 -13.45 10.83 -13.25
N VAL A 140 -14.56 10.35 -12.68
CA VAL A 140 -14.78 8.93 -12.43
C VAL A 140 -15.56 8.37 -13.61
N VAL A 141 -14.93 7.52 -14.41
CA VAL A 141 -15.55 6.81 -15.52
C VAL A 141 -15.95 5.42 -15.05
N ILE A 142 -17.24 5.07 -15.15
CA ILE A 142 -17.76 3.73 -14.82
C ILE A 142 -18.29 3.11 -16.12
N GLY A 143 -17.68 1.98 -16.51
CA GLY A 143 -17.87 1.31 -17.80
C GLY A 143 -16.58 1.24 -18.59
N ASP A 144 -16.60 0.62 -19.77
CA ASP A 144 -15.49 0.75 -20.72
C ASP A 144 -15.51 2.15 -21.36
N GLU A 145 -14.37 2.64 -21.88
CA GLU A 145 -14.29 3.99 -22.48
C GLU A 145 -15.31 4.22 -23.61
N ALA A 146 -15.79 3.16 -24.27
CA ALA A 146 -16.76 3.23 -25.36
C ALA A 146 -18.23 3.22 -24.87
N ASN A 147 -18.50 2.71 -23.68
CA ASN A 147 -19.83 2.44 -23.12
C ASN A 147 -20.03 3.07 -21.72
N ALA A 148 -19.18 4.01 -21.33
CA ALA A 148 -19.27 4.68 -20.04
C ALA A 148 -20.66 5.29 -19.82
N VAL A 149 -21.28 4.98 -18.67
CA VAL A 149 -22.59 5.52 -18.29
C VAL A 149 -22.39 6.63 -17.28
N GLY A 150 -22.95 7.81 -17.56
CA GLY A 150 -22.94 8.92 -16.61
C GLY A 150 -23.70 8.56 -15.34
N VAL A 151 -23.05 8.67 -14.18
CA VAL A 151 -23.72 8.48 -12.88
C VAL A 151 -24.42 9.78 -12.49
N ALA A 152 -25.72 9.71 -12.22
CA ALA A 152 -26.50 10.86 -11.81
C ALA A 152 -26.05 11.37 -10.43
N LYS A 153 -25.70 12.66 -10.35
CA LYS A 153 -25.40 13.35 -9.08
C LYS A 153 -26.69 13.46 -8.24
N ALA A 154 -26.60 13.24 -6.92
CA ALA A 154 -27.77 13.29 -6.03
C ALA A 154 -28.60 14.59 -6.13
N ASP A 155 -27.99 15.69 -6.55
CA ASP A 155 -28.61 17.03 -6.61
C ASP A 155 -28.93 17.51 -8.03
N HIS A 156 -28.99 16.62 -9.03
CA HIS A 156 -29.39 17.04 -10.37
C HIS A 156 -30.91 17.31 -10.44
N THR A 157 -31.29 18.21 -11.35
CA THR A 157 -32.70 18.57 -11.59
C THR A 157 -33.02 18.40 -13.06
N HIS A 158 -34.27 18.06 -13.37
CA HIS A 158 -34.76 18.03 -14.74
C HIS A 158 -35.67 19.23 -15.01
N PRO A 159 -35.59 19.86 -16.20
CA PRO A 159 -36.57 20.84 -16.61
C PRO A 159 -37.94 20.18 -16.74
N TYR A 160 -38.96 20.74 -16.09
CA TYR A 160 -40.34 20.30 -16.19
C TYR A 160 -41.12 21.26 -17.09
N VAL A 161 -41.73 20.74 -18.16
CA VAL A 161 -42.64 21.52 -19.02
C VAL A 161 -44.06 21.06 -18.73
N GLY A 162 -44.69 21.65 -17.71
CA GLY A 162 -46.10 21.45 -17.41
C GLY A 162 -46.93 22.63 -17.92
N GLY A 163 -47.94 22.36 -18.74
CA GLY A 163 -48.93 23.34 -19.14
C GLY A 163 -49.87 23.69 -17.98
N GLY A 164 -49.53 24.72 -17.19
CA GLY A 164 -50.45 25.38 -16.27
C GLY A 164 -49.97 25.51 -14.83
N ASP A 165 -50.40 26.60 -14.19
CA ASP A 165 -50.10 26.97 -12.80
C ASP A 165 -50.56 25.87 -11.82
N ASN A 166 -49.61 25.04 -11.39
CA ASN A 166 -49.86 23.93 -10.47
C ASN A 166 -49.25 24.23 -9.09
N SER A 167 -50.09 24.64 -8.14
CA SER A 167 -49.73 24.86 -6.74
C SER A 167 -49.55 23.56 -5.93
N GLY A 168 -49.05 22.48 -6.54
CA GLY A 168 -48.92 21.17 -5.93
C GLY A 168 -47.55 20.54 -6.20
N SER A 169 -46.93 19.99 -5.15
CA SER A 169 -45.73 19.16 -5.30
C SER A 169 -46.14 17.80 -5.89
N ARG A 170 -45.47 17.38 -6.97
CA ARG A 170 -45.63 16.07 -7.59
C ARG A 170 -44.25 15.41 -7.67
N THR A 171 -44.21 14.12 -7.42
CA THR A 171 -43.00 13.30 -7.61
C THR A 171 -43.04 12.70 -9.01
N SER A 172 -41.90 12.68 -9.71
CA SER A 172 -41.76 11.93 -10.95
C SER A 172 -41.85 10.42 -10.69
N GLY A 173 -42.16 9.65 -11.73
CA GLY A 173 -41.94 8.20 -11.70
C GLY A 173 -40.45 7.85 -11.60
N PRO A 174 -40.10 6.55 -11.46
CA PRO A 174 -38.72 6.11 -11.58
C PRO A 174 -38.14 6.54 -12.94
N PRO A 175 -36.81 6.73 -13.05
CA PRO A 175 -36.18 6.98 -14.34
C PRO A 175 -36.65 5.94 -15.36
N ASN A 176 -37.15 6.42 -16.50
CA ASN A 176 -37.30 5.61 -17.70
C ASN A 176 -35.91 5.03 -18.01
N GLU A 177 -35.87 3.72 -18.26
CA GLU A 177 -34.68 2.82 -18.29
C GLU A 177 -33.33 3.46 -18.64
N ALA A 178 -32.26 2.85 -18.10
CA ALA A 178 -30.87 3.31 -18.22
C ALA A 178 -30.55 3.87 -19.63
N GLY A 179 -30.31 5.19 -19.69
CA GLY A 179 -29.93 5.87 -20.93
C GLY A 179 -31.04 6.61 -21.69
N THR A 180 -32.27 6.74 -21.15
CA THR A 180 -33.30 7.54 -21.82
C THR A 180 -33.58 8.87 -21.11
N THR A 181 -33.40 9.98 -21.84
CA THR A 181 -33.89 11.30 -21.45
C THR A 181 -35.40 11.26 -21.28
N THR A 182 -35.90 11.55 -20.08
CA THR A 182 -37.33 11.71 -19.83
C THR A 182 -37.85 12.91 -20.60
N LEU A 183 -38.62 12.67 -21.66
CA LEU A 183 -39.53 13.65 -22.23
C LEU A 183 -40.87 13.48 -21.53
N VAL A 184 -41.32 14.53 -20.85
CA VAL A 184 -42.65 14.60 -20.25
C VAL A 184 -43.55 15.37 -21.21
N GLU A 185 -44.60 14.71 -21.73
CA GLU A 185 -45.71 15.34 -22.44
C GLU A 185 -46.72 16.00 -21.48
#